data_AF-A0A1L7LJ57-F1
#
_entry.id   AF-A0A1L7LJ57-F1
#
_cell.length_a   1.000
_cell.length_b   1.000
_cell.length_c   1.000
_cell.angle_alpha   90.00
_cell.angle_beta   90.00
_cell.angle_gamma   90.00
#
_symmetry.space_group_name_H-M   'P 1'
#
loop_
_entity.id
_entity.type
_entity.pdbx_description
1 polymer ?
#
loop_
_entity_poly.entity_id
_entity_poly.type
_entity_poly.pdbx_seq_one_letter_code
_entity_poly.pdbx_strand_id
1 'polypeptide(L)' 'MASKRIFCERCSDDVPFHIVDDLSEYVQTHGLTISESARQAMLERIEDDYDLQVLRQAMAEDDGTRISHREVFKEFGIKV' A
#
# COMPACT_ATOMS: atom_id res chain seq x y z
N MET A 1 -25.34 -3.08 32.37
CA MET A 1 -24.60 -2.17 31.48
C MET A 1 -24.02 -3.01 30.35
N ALA A 2 -24.66 -2.99 29.17
CA ALA A 2 -24.24 -3.81 28.04
C ALA A 2 -23.14 -3.08 27.26
N SER A 3 -21.93 -3.64 27.27
CA SER A 3 -20.83 -3.21 26.41
C SER A 3 -21.20 -3.53 24.97
N LYS A 4 -21.61 -2.51 24.21
CA LYS A 4 -21.84 -2.61 22.77
C LYS A 4 -20.48 -2.73 22.08
N ARG A 5 -19.97 -3.96 21.94
CA ARG A 5 -19.00 -4.25 20.88
C ARG A 5 -19.74 -4.07 19.56
N ILE A 6 -19.35 -3.05 18.81
CA ILE A 6 -19.65 -2.95 17.39
C ILE A 6 -18.76 -4.01 16.73
N PHE A 7 -19.20 -5.27 16.78
CA PHE A 7 -18.61 -6.33 15.98
C PHE A 7 -19.31 -6.26 14.62
N CYS A 8 -18.58 -5.82 13.61
CA CYS A 8 -19.08 -5.83 12.24
C CYS A 8 -19.19 -7.30 11.80
N GLU A 9 -20.38 -7.89 11.89
CA GLU A 9 -20.63 -9.28 11.46
C GLU A 9 -20.24 -9.51 10.00
N ARG A 10 -20.22 -8.44 9.19
CA ARG A 10 -19.92 -8.49 7.75
C ARG A 10 -18.43 -8.54 7.39
N CYS A 11 -17.52 -8.37 8.35
CA CYS A 11 -16.08 -8.42 8.04
C CYS A 11 -15.54 -9.85 7.85
N SER A 12 -16.30 -10.89 8.22
CA SER A 12 -15.82 -12.29 8.18
C SER A 12 -16.34 -13.11 6.99
N ASP A 13 -17.40 -12.67 6.31
CA ASP A 13 -18.13 -13.54 5.37
C ASP A 13 -17.67 -13.46 3.90
N ASP A 14 -16.87 -12.45 3.54
CA ASP A 14 -16.49 -12.16 2.14
C ASP A 14 -15.01 -12.47 1.81
N VAL A 15 -14.21 -12.98 2.75
CA VAL A 15 -12.82 -13.36 2.48
C VAL A 15 -12.77 -14.82 2.00
N PRO A 16 -12.29 -15.10 0.78
CA PRO A 16 -12.13 -16.47 0.30
C PRO A 16 -11.35 -17.31 1.32
N PHE A 17 -11.88 -18.48 1.67
CA PHE A 17 -11.36 -19.33 2.75
C PHE A 17 -9.84 -19.59 2.65
N HIS A 18 -9.31 -19.79 1.45
CA HIS A 18 -7.87 -19.99 1.21
C HIS A 18 -6.99 -18.78 1.58
N ILE A 19 -7.50 -17.56 1.40
CA ILE A 19 -6.75 -16.33 1.70
C ILE A 19 -6.57 -16.15 3.22
N VAL A 20 -7.51 -16.67 4.02
CA VAL A 20 -7.45 -16.56 5.49
C VAL A 20 -6.35 -17.48 6.07
N ASP A 21 -6.19 -18.67 5.51
CA ASP A 21 -5.15 -19.62 5.91
C ASP A 21 -3.75 -19.08 5.54
N ASP A 22 -3.59 -18.58 4.31
CA ASP A 22 -2.35 -17.97 3.83
C ASP A 22 -1.97 -16.72 4.66
N LEU A 23 -2.96 -15.88 5.00
CA LEU A 23 -2.76 -14.72 5.85
C LEU A 23 -2.33 -15.12 7.26
N SER A 24 -2.92 -16.19 7.81
CA SER A 24 -2.60 -16.68 9.14
C SER A 24 -1.17 -17.22 9.23
N GLU A 25 -0.69 -17.93 8.20
CA GLU A 25 0.70 -18.36 8.09
C GLU A 25 1.67 -17.17 7.92
N TYR A 26 1.30 -16.21 7.08
CA TYR A 26 2.10 -15.01 6.83
C TYR A 26 2.30 -14.17 8.10
N VAL A 27 1.23 -13.89 8.84
CA VAL A 27 1.37 -13.06 10.05
C VAL A 27 2.17 -13.78 11.14
N GLN A 28 2.05 -15.11 11.26
CA GLN A 28 2.85 -15.91 12.20
C GLN A 28 4.35 -15.88 11.85
N THR A 29 4.69 -16.06 10.57
CA THR A 29 6.09 -16.02 10.11
C THR A 29 6.73 -14.65 10.25
N HIS A 30 5.93 -13.57 10.18
CA HIS A 30 6.40 -12.19 10.28
C HIS A 30 6.26 -11.59 11.69
N GLY A 31 5.77 -12.36 12.68
CA GLY A 31 5.58 -11.89 14.05
C GLY A 31 4.51 -10.80 14.18
N LEU A 32 3.55 -10.77 13.26
CA LEU A 32 2.44 -9.82 13.21
C LEU A 32 1.15 -10.48 13.73
N THR A 33 0.20 -9.66 14.14
CA THR A 33 -1.19 -10.07 14.36
C THR A 33 -2.02 -9.82 13.10
N ILE A 34 -3.11 -10.59 12.92
CA ILE A 34 -4.06 -10.37 11.82
C ILE A 34 -4.58 -8.92 11.81
N SER A 35 -4.82 -8.32 12.98
CA SER A 35 -5.27 -6.93 13.07
C SER A 35 -4.20 -5.91 12.66
N GLU A 36 -2.92 -6.19 12.86
CA GLU A 36 -1.81 -5.34 12.37
C GLU A 36 -1.72 -5.41 10.86
N SER A 37 -1.75 -6.63 10.30
CA SER A 37 -1.75 -6.81 8.85
C SER A 37 -2.98 -6.16 8.19
N ALA A 38 -4.17 -6.29 8.78
CA ALA A 38 -5.36 -5.62 8.28
C ALA A 38 -5.24 -4.08 8.31
N ARG A 39 -4.65 -3.51 9.37
CA ARG A 39 -4.38 -2.06 9.42
C ARG A 39 -3.39 -1.62 8.34
N GLN A 40 -2.33 -2.39 8.12
CA GLN A 40 -1.35 -2.10 7.08
C GLN A 40 -1.97 -2.17 5.69
N ALA A 41 -2.70 -3.24 5.37
CA ALA A 41 -3.40 -3.38 4.09
C ALA A 41 -4.39 -2.23 3.83
N MET A 42 -5.08 -1.75 4.87
CA MET A 42 -5.95 -0.57 4.75
C MET A 42 -5.15 0.70 4.43
N LEU A 43 -3.98 0.90 5.04
CA LEU A 43 -3.13 2.06 4.77
C LEU A 43 -2.52 1.98 3.37
N GLU A 44 -2.00 0.82 2.96
CA GLU A 44 -1.47 0.56 1.62
C GLU A 44 -2.52 0.89 0.55
N ARG A 45 -3.78 0.51 0.78
CA ARG A 45 -4.88 0.82 -0.14
C ARG A 45 -5.15 2.32 -0.29
N ILE A 46 -5.00 3.08 0.80
CA ILE A 46 -5.14 4.55 0.79
C ILE A 46 -3.94 5.19 0.09
N GLU A 47 -2.74 4.69 0.34
CA GLU A 47 -1.50 5.14 -0.31
C GLU A 47 -1.56 4.90 -1.82
N ASP A 48 -1.98 3.72 -2.27
CA ASP A 48 -2.17 3.39 -3.69
C ASP A 48 -3.12 4.39 -4.39
N ASP A 49 -4.23 4.73 -3.74
CA ASP A 49 -5.22 5.66 -4.29
C ASP A 49 -4.67 7.09 -4.38
N TYR A 50 -3.77 7.48 -3.45
CA TYR A 50 -3.07 8.77 -3.48
C TYR A 50 -1.96 8.79 -4.54
N ASP A 51 -1.12 7.76 -4.57
CA ASP A 51 -0.03 7.60 -5.53
C ASP A 51 -0.55 7.58 -6.97
N LEU A 52 -1.70 6.95 -7.21
CA LEU A 52 -2.35 6.97 -8.52
C LEU A 52 -2.78 8.38 -8.94
N GLN A 53 -3.21 9.22 -8.01
CA GLN A 53 -3.54 10.62 -8.30
C GLN A 53 -2.29 11.43 -8.61
N VAL A 54 -1.22 11.26 -7.83
CA VAL A 54 0.07 11.92 -8.06
C VAL A 54 0.64 11.51 -9.43
N LEU A 55 0.59 10.22 -9.77
CA LEU A 55 1.02 9.73 -11.07
C LEU A 55 0.23 10.37 -12.21
N ARG A 56 -1.10 10.43 -12.10
CA ARG A 56 -1.95 11.08 -13.11
C ARG A 56 -1.61 12.56 -13.30
N GLN A 57 -1.32 13.26 -12.20
CA GLN A 57 -0.90 14.66 -12.24
C GLN A 57 0.47 14.80 -12.92
N ALA A 58 1.45 14.00 -12.52
CA ALA A 58 2.79 14.02 -13.11
C ALA A 58 2.76 13.70 -14.61
N MET A 59 1.88 12.79 -15.05
CA MET A 59 1.68 12.50 -16.47
C MET A 59 1.04 13.66 -17.23
N ALA A 60 0.19 14.46 -16.59
CA ALA A 60 -0.42 15.64 -17.20
C ALA A 60 0.55 16.83 -17.28
N GLU A 61 1.50 16.90 -16.35
CA GLU A 61 2.55 17.93 -16.29
C GLU A 61 3.79 17.60 -17.13
N ASP A 62 3.94 16.34 -17.58
CA ASP A 62 5.05 15.92 -18.45
C ASP A 62 5.02 16.69 -19.78
N ASP A 63 6.01 17.56 -19.95
CA ASP A 63 6.20 18.38 -21.15
C ASP A 63 6.84 17.60 -22.31
N GLY A 64 7.17 16.32 -22.09
CA GLY A 64 7.78 15.43 -23.07
C GLY A 64 9.31 15.58 -23.15
N THR A 65 9.92 16.49 -22.39
CA THR A 65 11.37 16.63 -22.33
C THR A 65 12.00 15.37 -21.74
N ARG A 66 13.09 14.90 -22.36
CA ARG A 66 13.84 13.72 -21.89
C ARG A 66 15.28 14.13 -21.65
N ILE A 67 15.75 13.97 -20.41
CA ILE A 67 17.12 14.30 -19.99
C ILE A 67 17.86 12.98 -19.79
N SER A 68 19.10 12.88 -20.30
CA SER A 68 19.87 11.66 -20.09
C SER A 68 20.33 11.52 -18.63
N HIS A 69 20.40 10.30 -18.10
CA HIS A 69 20.88 10.08 -16.73
C HIS A 69 22.28 10.69 -16.48
N ARG A 70 23.13 10.77 -17.50
CA ARG A 70 24.46 11.42 -17.40
C ARG A 70 24.37 12.92 -17.16
N GLU A 71 23.42 13.60 -17.80
CA GLU A 71 23.19 15.03 -17.60
C GLU A 71 22.61 15.30 -16.22
N VAL A 72 21.62 14.50 -15.80
CA VAL A 72 21.07 14.55 -14.43
C VAL A 72 22.18 14.34 -13.40
N PHE A 73 22.99 13.30 -13.53
CA PHE A 73 24.07 13.04 -12.58
C PHE A 73 25.14 14.14 -12.56
N LYS A 74 25.44 14.75 -13.71
CA LYS A 74 26.33 15.92 -13.78
C LYS A 74 25.74 17.12 -13.04
N GLU A 75 24.45 17.38 -13.20
CA GLU A 75 23.73 18.47 -12.53
C GLU A 75 23.73 18.31 -11.01
N PHE A 76 23.49 17.09 -10.52
CA PHE A 76 23.45 16.78 -9.08
C PHE A 76 24.82 16.43 -8.46
N GLY A 77 25.92 16.51 -9.24
CA GLY A 77 27.26 16.20 -8.74
C GLY A 77 27.48 14.73 -8.37
N ILE A 78 26.65 13.83 -8.88
CA ILE A 78 26.73 12.39 -8.65
C ILE A 78 27.76 11.81 -9.62
N LYS A 79 28.76 11.10 -9.09
CA LYS A 79 29.74 10.40 -9.92
C LYS A 79 29.11 9.16 -10.53
N VAL A 80 29.12 9.09 -11.86
CA VAL A 80 28.65 7.96 -12.67
C VAL A 80 29.80 7.00 -12.95
#